data_AF-A0A3D1AQK8-F1
#
_entry.id   AF-A0A3D1AQK8-F1
#
_cell.length_a   1.000
_cell.length_b   1.000
_cell.length_c   1.000
_cell.angle_alpha   90.00
_cell.angle_beta   90.00
_cell.angle_gamma   90.00
#
_symmetry.space_group_name_H-M   'P 1'
#
loop_
_entity.id
_entity.type
_entity.pdbx_description
1 polymer ?
#
loop_
_entity_poly.entity_id
_entity_poly.type
_entity_poly.pdbx_seq_one_letter_code
_entity_poly.pdbx_strand_id
1 'polypeptide(L)'
;MRGVDNIAAALERLPVQPETMMFRDAWAKPRMTPRLCHPLAITSRTAIVAADFQAEPDSRLFRWSEDTRALESFAPQTIAADVFHLRAIAGAMETGHLSLRPLRHAVIAFSGAAQGDLTQRDLDILWRVFQVPTFEQRLGGDGVPIARECEVHDGLHVALENAVVEQIDGELVLTSLTDTACPVLRVRTGYAATMVEGLCHCGRAESRIRGLARLERHTAALSAGAN
;
A
#
# COMPACT_ATOMS: atom_id res chain seq x y z
N MET A 1 19.28 -20.10 -27.57
CA MET A 1 18.53 -19.44 -26.47
C MET A 1 17.17 -20.11 -26.39
N ARG A 2 16.86 -20.82 -25.29
CA ARG A 2 15.47 -21.25 -25.06
C ARG A 2 14.67 -20.00 -24.70
N GLY A 3 13.57 -19.75 -25.42
CA GLY A 3 12.64 -18.67 -25.10
C GLY A 3 12.17 -18.79 -23.66
N VAL A 4 11.88 -17.66 -23.05
CA VAL A 4 11.18 -17.60 -21.76
C VAL A 4 9.70 -17.53 -22.10
N ASP A 5 8.97 -18.62 -21.88
CA ASP A 5 7.55 -18.71 -22.26
C ASP A 5 6.64 -17.85 -21.35
N ASN A 6 7.08 -17.52 -20.12
CA ASN A 6 6.45 -16.54 -19.24
C ASN A 6 7.44 -15.98 -18.19
N ILE A 7 7.16 -14.78 -17.65
CA ILE A 7 8.03 -14.09 -16.66
C ILE A 7 8.23 -14.94 -15.39
N ALA A 8 7.18 -15.61 -14.91
CA ALA A 8 7.25 -16.46 -13.71
C ALA A 8 8.32 -17.56 -13.83
N ALA A 9 8.36 -18.27 -14.97
CA ALA A 9 9.33 -19.33 -15.24
C ALA A 9 10.77 -18.81 -15.42
N ALA A 10 10.94 -17.54 -15.82
CA ALA A 10 12.25 -16.91 -15.77
C ALA A 10 12.67 -16.58 -14.34
N LEU A 11 11.74 -16.07 -13.52
CA LEU A 11 12.00 -15.74 -12.12
C LEU A 11 12.39 -16.97 -11.32
N GLU A 12 11.74 -18.12 -11.52
CA GLU A 12 12.09 -19.38 -10.83
C GLU A 12 13.57 -19.77 -10.93
N ARG A 13 14.28 -19.32 -11.98
CA ARG A 13 15.71 -19.59 -12.19
C ARG A 13 16.64 -18.66 -11.41
N LEU A 14 16.13 -17.57 -10.87
CA LEU A 14 16.90 -16.60 -10.09
C LEU A 14 16.96 -17.02 -8.62
N PRO A 15 18.08 -16.83 -7.91
CA PRO A 15 18.13 -17.10 -6.48
C PRO A 15 17.24 -16.12 -5.70
N VAL A 16 16.60 -16.59 -4.63
CA VAL A 16 15.89 -15.72 -3.68
C VAL A 16 16.93 -14.91 -2.91
N GLN A 17 16.78 -13.60 -2.94
CA GLN A 17 17.67 -12.67 -2.25
C GLN A 17 17.17 -12.42 -0.82
N PRO A 18 18.08 -12.27 0.17
CA PRO A 18 17.69 -11.83 1.50
C PRO A 18 17.08 -10.43 1.46
N GLU A 19 16.35 -10.05 2.52
CA GLU A 19 15.83 -8.69 2.66
C GLU A 19 17.00 -7.71 2.60
N THR A 20 17.14 -6.99 1.48
CA THR A 20 18.20 -6.01 1.34
C THR A 20 17.65 -4.67 1.81
N MET A 21 17.75 -4.43 3.12
CA MET A 21 17.55 -3.09 3.71
C MET A 21 18.58 -2.06 3.21
N MET A 22 19.65 -2.49 2.55
CA MET A 22 20.73 -1.63 2.04
C MET A 22 20.42 -0.96 0.69
N PHE A 23 19.27 -0.30 0.62
CA PHE A 23 19.02 0.69 -0.46
C PHE A 23 18.41 1.98 0.08
N ARG A 24 18.64 2.30 1.38
CA ARG A 24 18.16 3.55 2.03
C ARG A 24 18.48 4.82 1.23
N ASP A 25 19.51 4.79 0.39
CA ASP A 25 19.95 5.95 -0.42
C ASP A 25 19.42 5.94 -1.88
N ALA A 26 18.78 4.87 -2.34
CA ALA A 26 18.25 4.77 -3.71
C ALA A 26 16.81 5.30 -3.87
N TRP A 27 16.15 5.67 -2.76
CA TRP A 27 14.79 6.26 -2.71
C TRP A 27 14.77 7.73 -3.15
N ALA A 28 15.70 8.12 -4.02
CA ALA A 28 15.76 9.46 -4.59
C ALA A 28 14.64 9.62 -5.65
N LYS A 29 13.43 9.84 -5.12
CA LYS A 29 12.17 10.18 -5.80
C LYS A 29 11.55 9.03 -6.62
N PRO A 30 10.25 8.75 -6.43
CA PRO A 30 9.48 7.97 -7.39
C PRO A 30 9.67 8.56 -8.80
N ARG A 31 10.23 7.77 -9.72
CA ARG A 31 10.32 8.18 -11.14
C ARG A 31 8.97 8.14 -11.84
N MET A 32 8.00 7.45 -11.22
CA MET A 32 6.61 7.39 -11.62
C MET A 32 5.75 7.98 -10.52
N THR A 33 4.78 8.80 -10.90
CA THR A 33 3.70 9.19 -10.01
C THR A 33 2.58 8.16 -10.14
N PRO A 34 2.35 7.28 -9.15
CA PRO A 34 1.26 6.32 -9.22
C PRO A 34 -0.10 7.01 -9.30
N ARG A 35 -1.04 6.34 -9.98
CA ARG A 35 -2.46 6.69 -9.92
C ARG A 35 -3.08 5.99 -8.72
N LEU A 36 -3.99 6.68 -8.03
CA LEU A 36 -4.81 6.06 -7.01
C LEU A 36 -5.75 5.04 -7.67
N CYS A 37 -5.78 3.81 -7.18
CA CYS A 37 -6.81 2.85 -7.59
C CYS A 37 -7.99 2.95 -6.61
N HIS A 38 -9.12 3.54 -7.00
CA HIS A 38 -10.26 3.56 -6.10
C HIS A 38 -10.87 2.13 -5.99
N PRO A 39 -11.09 1.59 -4.78
CA PRO A 39 -11.57 0.20 -4.61
C PRO A 39 -13.04 0.03 -5.00
N LEU A 40 -13.81 1.12 -4.94
CA LEU A 40 -15.21 1.16 -5.35
C LEU A 40 -15.34 1.77 -6.75
N ALA A 41 -16.15 1.18 -7.62
CA ALA A 41 -16.45 1.70 -8.95
C ALA A 41 -17.41 2.90 -8.92
N ILE A 42 -16.96 4.01 -8.32
CA ILE A 42 -17.73 5.23 -8.10
C ILE A 42 -16.88 6.47 -8.41
N THR A 43 -17.55 7.59 -8.71
CA THR A 43 -16.93 8.92 -8.67
C THR A 43 -16.93 9.43 -7.24
N SER A 44 -15.78 9.80 -6.68
CA SER A 44 -15.66 10.30 -5.32
C SER A 44 -14.67 11.44 -5.25
N ARG A 45 -15.08 12.56 -4.65
CA ARG A 45 -14.17 13.67 -4.33
C ARG A 45 -13.13 13.19 -3.31
N THR A 46 -11.96 12.83 -3.80
CA THR A 46 -10.95 12.10 -3.05
C THR A 46 -9.80 13.02 -2.64
N ALA A 47 -9.55 13.16 -1.34
CA ALA A 47 -8.34 13.81 -0.86
C ALA A 47 -7.23 12.77 -0.77
N ILE A 48 -6.09 13.03 -1.42
CA ILE A 48 -4.88 12.22 -1.31
C ILE A 48 -3.88 12.97 -0.44
N VAL A 49 -3.64 12.48 0.78
CA VAL A 49 -2.67 13.05 1.74
C VAL A 49 -1.41 12.20 1.72
N ALA A 50 -0.69 12.26 0.61
CA ALA A 50 0.58 11.59 0.39
C ALA A 50 1.39 12.36 -0.64
N ALA A 51 2.72 12.25 -0.56
CA ALA A 51 3.57 12.70 -1.65
C ALA A 51 3.45 11.73 -2.84
N ASP A 52 3.54 12.25 -4.05
CA ASP A 52 3.87 11.49 -5.27
C ASP A 52 2.73 10.76 -6.02
N PHE A 53 1.45 10.97 -5.68
CA PHE A 53 0.34 10.47 -6.52
C PHE A 53 -0.04 11.43 -7.67
N GLN A 54 -0.65 10.90 -8.72
CA GLN A 54 -1.30 11.71 -9.77
C GLN A 54 -2.62 12.29 -9.25
N ALA A 55 -2.83 13.57 -9.51
CA ALA A 55 -4.15 14.19 -9.38
C ALA A 55 -5.02 13.77 -10.57
N GLU A 56 -6.26 13.40 -10.28
CA GLU A 56 -7.30 13.08 -11.26
C GLU A 56 -8.43 14.11 -11.15
N PRO A 57 -9.36 14.23 -12.11
CA PRO A 57 -10.45 15.21 -12.04
C PRO A 57 -11.23 15.19 -10.72
N ASP A 58 -11.42 14.00 -10.13
CA ASP A 58 -12.14 13.81 -8.87
C ASP A 58 -11.21 13.68 -7.65
N SER A 59 -9.90 13.83 -7.81
CA SER A 59 -8.94 13.74 -6.70
C SER A 59 -8.05 14.96 -6.59
N ARG A 60 -7.60 15.26 -5.36
CA ARG A 60 -6.66 16.35 -5.12
C ARG A 60 -5.61 15.93 -4.10
N LEU A 61 -4.36 16.29 -4.37
CA LEU A 61 -3.26 16.10 -3.44
C LEU A 61 -3.24 17.21 -2.39
N PHE A 62 -2.91 16.81 -1.16
CA PHE A 62 -2.76 17.67 0.00
C PHE A 62 -1.47 17.34 0.73
N ARG A 63 -0.75 18.36 1.19
CA ARG A 63 0.33 18.17 2.15
C ARG A 63 -0.22 18.29 3.56
N TRP A 64 0.02 17.26 4.36
CA TRP A 64 -0.33 17.29 5.77
C TRP A 64 0.36 18.47 6.48
N SER A 65 -0.30 19.05 7.48
CA SER A 65 0.07 20.28 8.21
C SER A 65 -0.01 21.61 7.43
N GLU A 66 0.33 21.64 6.14
CA GLU A 66 0.28 22.86 5.32
C GLU A 66 -1.15 23.18 4.82
N ASP A 67 -1.90 22.15 4.44
CA ASP A 67 -3.16 22.32 3.70
C ASP A 67 -4.43 21.98 4.51
N THR A 68 -4.37 21.95 5.85
CA THR A 68 -5.51 21.50 6.69
C THR A 68 -6.81 22.25 6.40
N ARG A 69 -6.76 23.58 6.31
CA ARG A 69 -7.93 24.42 5.97
C ARG A 69 -8.45 24.16 4.55
N ALA A 70 -7.54 23.89 3.62
CA ALA A 70 -7.89 23.56 2.24
C ALA A 70 -8.54 22.18 2.17
N LEU A 71 -8.09 21.23 2.98
CA LEU A 71 -8.68 19.89 3.11
C LEU A 71 -10.12 19.97 3.65
N GLU A 72 -10.37 20.78 4.69
CA GLU A 72 -11.73 21.01 5.22
C GLU A 72 -12.65 21.62 4.15
N SER A 73 -12.16 22.66 3.45
CA SER A 73 -12.92 23.36 2.42
C SER A 73 -13.19 22.49 1.20
N PHE A 74 -12.28 21.57 0.88
CA PHE A 74 -12.46 20.59 -0.19
C PHE A 74 -13.55 19.56 0.13
N ALA A 75 -13.88 19.37 1.41
CA ALA A 75 -14.96 18.49 1.86
C ALA A 75 -14.91 17.10 1.21
N PRO A 76 -13.83 16.32 1.41
CA PRO A 76 -13.65 15.03 0.76
C PRO A 76 -14.77 14.04 1.10
N GLN A 77 -15.06 13.14 0.16
CA GLN A 77 -15.95 11.98 0.36
C GLN A 77 -15.16 10.67 0.57
N THR A 78 -13.91 10.66 0.10
CA THR A 78 -12.89 9.62 0.33
C THR A 78 -11.60 10.30 0.77
N ILE A 79 -10.86 9.68 1.69
CA ILE A 79 -9.48 10.05 2.01
C ILE A 79 -8.56 8.89 1.66
N ALA A 80 -7.46 9.17 0.97
CA ALA A 80 -6.39 8.22 0.71
C ALA A 80 -5.08 8.77 1.29
N ALA A 81 -4.40 8.02 2.14
CA ALA A 81 -3.15 8.47 2.76
C ALA A 81 -2.36 7.27 3.31
N ASP A 82 -1.07 7.46 3.57
CA ASP A 82 -0.30 6.47 4.32
C ASP A 82 -0.78 6.34 5.78
N VAL A 83 -0.47 5.20 6.40
CA VAL A 83 -0.94 4.88 7.76
C VAL A 83 -0.52 5.96 8.76
N PHE A 84 0.66 6.56 8.60
CA PHE A 84 1.13 7.64 9.48
C PHE A 84 0.23 8.88 9.37
N HIS A 85 -0.06 9.35 8.15
CA HIS A 85 -0.96 10.50 7.96
C HIS A 85 -2.40 10.20 8.34
N LEU A 86 -2.90 8.99 8.10
CA LEU A 86 -4.25 8.60 8.55
C LEU A 86 -4.39 8.68 10.07
N ARG A 87 -3.39 8.24 10.83
CA ARG A 87 -3.35 8.41 12.30
C ARG A 87 -3.35 9.88 12.70
N ALA A 88 -2.56 10.71 12.01
CA ALA A 88 -2.48 12.13 12.31
C ALA A 88 -3.80 12.87 12.02
N ILE A 89 -4.46 12.56 10.90
CA ILE A 89 -5.78 13.09 10.55
C ILE A 89 -6.81 12.66 11.59
N ALA A 90 -6.86 11.36 11.92
CA ALA A 90 -7.80 10.84 12.90
C ALA A 90 -7.61 11.50 14.28
N GLY A 91 -6.37 11.61 14.76
CA GLY A 91 -6.06 12.28 16.03
C GLY A 91 -6.39 13.77 16.03
N ALA A 92 -6.17 14.47 14.91
CA ALA A 92 -6.56 15.88 14.77
C ALA A 92 -8.09 16.06 14.80
N MET A 93 -8.85 15.14 14.21
CA MET A 93 -10.31 15.14 14.29
C MET A 93 -10.82 14.85 15.71
N GLU A 94 -10.27 13.85 16.39
CA GLU A 94 -10.65 13.53 17.77
C GLU A 94 -10.36 14.66 18.76
N THR A 95 -9.27 15.40 18.53
CA THR A 95 -8.88 16.55 19.38
C THR A 95 -9.50 17.88 18.95
N GLY A 96 -10.30 17.90 17.88
CA GLY A 96 -10.97 19.10 17.38
C GLY A 96 -10.08 20.10 16.62
N HIS A 97 -8.84 19.73 16.28
CA HIS A 97 -7.93 20.55 15.47
C HIS A 97 -8.21 20.48 13.96
N LEU A 98 -9.02 19.52 13.53
CA LEU A 98 -9.49 19.36 12.15
C LEU A 98 -10.97 18.99 12.15
N SER A 99 -11.80 19.67 11.35
CA SER A 99 -13.22 19.37 11.22
C SER A 99 -13.57 19.04 9.77
N LEU A 100 -13.57 17.74 9.45
CA LEU A 100 -14.03 17.27 8.14
C LEU A 100 -15.54 17.00 8.17
N ARG A 101 -16.19 17.25 7.03
CA ARG A 101 -17.53 16.70 6.81
C ARG A 101 -17.45 15.16 6.82
N PRO A 102 -18.50 14.45 7.27
CA PRO A 102 -18.51 13.00 7.23
C PRO A 102 -18.17 12.46 5.84
N LEU A 103 -17.22 11.53 5.79
CA LEU A 103 -16.90 10.80 4.57
C LEU A 103 -18.12 9.97 4.15
N ARG A 104 -18.22 9.68 2.85
CA ARG A 104 -19.38 8.94 2.30
C ARG A 104 -19.01 7.58 1.75
N HIS A 105 -17.74 7.35 1.44
CA HIS A 105 -17.34 6.23 0.61
C HIS A 105 -16.25 5.37 1.25
N ALA A 106 -15.07 5.93 1.49
CA ALA A 106 -13.93 5.12 1.92
C ALA A 106 -12.84 5.91 2.63
N VAL A 107 -12.07 5.19 3.44
CA VAL A 107 -10.66 5.51 3.71
C VAL A 107 -9.80 4.53 2.92
N ILE A 108 -8.74 5.01 2.27
CA ILE A 108 -7.78 4.17 1.55
C ILE A 108 -6.43 4.34 2.24
N ALA A 109 -5.95 3.26 2.84
CA ALA A 109 -4.71 3.23 3.61
C ALA A 109 -3.56 2.73 2.74
N PHE A 110 -2.53 3.56 2.56
CA PHE A 110 -1.28 3.13 1.95
C PHE A 110 -0.40 2.49 3.00
N SER A 111 -0.09 1.20 2.82
CA SER A 111 0.83 0.44 3.66
C SER A 111 2.07 0.04 2.88
N GLY A 112 3.12 -0.36 3.57
CA GLY A 112 4.36 -0.80 2.93
C GLY A 112 5.57 -0.58 3.83
N ALA A 113 6.74 -1.00 3.35
CA ALA A 113 7.97 -0.90 4.13
C ALA A 113 8.29 0.56 4.54
N ALA A 114 7.99 1.54 3.68
CA ALA A 114 8.21 2.96 3.96
C ALA A 114 6.99 3.66 4.61
N GLN A 115 5.78 3.17 4.34
CA GLN A 115 4.52 3.78 4.79
C GLN A 115 4.04 3.27 6.16
N GLY A 116 4.63 2.16 6.63
CA GLY A 116 4.21 1.44 7.82
C GLY A 116 3.13 0.40 7.53
N ASP A 117 2.84 -0.41 8.54
CA ASP A 117 1.82 -1.46 8.46
C ASP A 117 0.48 -0.98 9.01
N LEU A 118 -0.60 -1.36 8.33
CA LEU A 118 -1.97 -1.12 8.79
C LEU A 118 -2.34 -2.19 9.82
N THR A 119 -2.50 -1.78 11.07
CA THR A 119 -2.82 -2.71 12.17
C THR A 119 -4.31 -2.77 12.46
N GLN A 120 -4.76 -3.80 13.17
CA GLN A 120 -6.14 -3.86 13.66
C GLN A 120 -6.51 -2.64 14.51
N ARG A 121 -5.56 -2.13 15.32
CA ARG A 121 -5.76 -0.92 16.11
C ARG A 121 -6.01 0.29 15.23
N ASP A 122 -5.33 0.39 14.09
CA ASP A 122 -5.57 1.46 13.13
C ASP A 122 -6.97 1.34 12.54
N LEU A 123 -7.36 0.15 12.08
CA LEU A 123 -8.71 -0.10 11.56
C LEU A 123 -9.81 0.30 12.55
N ASP A 124 -9.65 -0.05 13.83
CA ASP A 124 -10.61 0.30 14.89
C ASP A 124 -10.71 1.83 15.09
N ILE A 125 -9.58 2.54 15.03
CA ILE A 125 -9.53 4.01 15.12
C ILE A 125 -10.18 4.64 13.89
N LEU A 126 -9.82 4.18 12.68
CA LEU A 126 -10.33 4.72 11.43
C LEU A 126 -11.84 4.49 11.30
N TRP A 127 -12.34 3.31 11.68
CA TRP A 127 -13.76 3.04 11.74
C TRP A 127 -14.47 3.99 12.72
N ARG A 128 -13.95 4.12 13.94
CA ARG A 128 -14.52 5.02 14.97
C ARG A 128 -14.61 6.46 14.49
N VAL A 129 -13.55 6.99 13.85
CA VAL A 129 -13.47 8.39 13.45
C VAL A 129 -14.20 8.68 12.15
N PHE A 130 -14.00 7.87 11.11
CA PHE A 130 -14.48 8.16 9.76
C PHE A 130 -15.82 7.50 9.43
N GLN A 131 -16.21 6.43 10.14
CA GLN A 131 -17.50 5.74 9.98
C GLN A 131 -17.78 5.25 8.54
N VAL A 132 -16.71 4.92 7.81
CA VAL A 132 -16.73 4.35 6.45
C VAL A 132 -15.71 3.21 6.38
N PRO A 133 -15.85 2.25 5.45
CA PRO A 133 -14.88 1.17 5.30
C PRO A 133 -13.47 1.70 4.97
N THR A 134 -12.45 1.02 5.50
CA THR A 134 -11.05 1.25 5.19
C THR A 134 -10.56 0.17 4.24
N PHE A 135 -9.90 0.56 3.16
CA PHE A 135 -9.31 -0.34 2.17
C PHE A 135 -7.79 -0.23 2.17
N GLU A 136 -7.08 -1.36 2.16
CA GLU A 136 -5.62 -1.35 2.10
C GLU A 136 -5.08 -1.31 0.66
N GLN A 137 -4.05 -0.50 0.43
CA GLN A 137 -3.20 -0.56 -0.75
C GLN A 137 -1.74 -0.64 -0.32
N ARG A 138 -1.12 -1.78 -0.61
CA ARG A 138 0.28 -2.00 -0.29
C ARG A 138 1.16 -1.46 -1.40
N LEU A 139 2.07 -0.56 -1.06
CA LEU A 139 2.99 0.09 -1.97
C LEU A 139 4.34 -0.63 -2.00
N GLY A 140 4.94 -0.67 -3.19
CA GLY A 140 6.33 -1.05 -3.40
C GLY A 140 7.30 0.06 -2.98
N GLY A 141 8.60 -0.19 -3.15
CA GLY A 141 9.64 0.80 -2.80
C GLY A 141 9.60 2.08 -3.65
N ASP A 142 9.15 1.95 -4.89
CA ASP A 142 8.91 3.06 -5.80
C ASP A 142 7.59 3.82 -5.53
N GLY A 143 6.83 3.43 -4.51
CA GLY A 143 5.52 4.02 -4.17
C GLY A 143 4.37 3.49 -5.05
N VAL A 144 4.62 2.60 -6.00
CA VAL A 144 3.57 2.04 -6.87
C VAL A 144 2.81 0.94 -6.12
N PRO A 145 1.46 0.89 -6.20
CA PRO A 145 0.69 -0.19 -5.57
C PRO A 145 1.06 -1.57 -6.13
N ILE A 146 1.51 -2.48 -5.26
CA ILE A 146 1.84 -3.87 -5.60
C ILE A 146 0.71 -4.84 -5.23
N ALA A 147 -0.14 -4.45 -4.28
CA ALA A 147 -1.36 -5.18 -3.94
C ALA A 147 -2.44 -4.24 -3.40
N ARG A 148 -3.71 -4.58 -3.60
CA ARG A 148 -4.86 -3.73 -3.24
C ARG A 148 -6.07 -4.53 -2.80
N GLU A 149 -6.73 -4.10 -1.75
CA GLU A 149 -7.99 -4.67 -1.29
C GLU A 149 -9.15 -4.27 -2.21
N CYS A 150 -10.17 -5.12 -2.27
CA CYS A 150 -11.43 -4.87 -2.98
C CYS A 150 -12.60 -4.77 -2.01
N GLU A 151 -13.81 -4.46 -2.51
CA GLU A 151 -15.06 -4.33 -1.76
C GLU A 151 -15.47 -5.57 -0.93
N VAL A 152 -14.90 -6.73 -1.23
CA VAL A 152 -15.16 -7.99 -0.51
C VAL A 152 -14.36 -8.09 0.80
N HIS A 153 -13.29 -7.31 0.96
CA HIS A 153 -12.40 -7.37 2.14
C HIS A 153 -11.86 -8.78 2.44
N ASP A 154 -11.48 -9.50 1.38
CA ASP A 154 -11.06 -10.91 1.46
C ASP A 154 -9.61 -11.08 0.96
N GLY A 155 -8.74 -10.22 1.47
CA GLY A 155 -7.32 -10.11 1.12
C GLY A 155 -7.03 -9.06 0.05
N LEU A 156 -5.74 -8.86 -0.23
CA LEU A 156 -5.26 -7.90 -1.21
C LEU A 156 -4.99 -8.61 -2.54
N HIS A 157 -5.65 -8.17 -3.62
CA HIS A 157 -5.31 -8.61 -4.97
C HIS A 157 -3.93 -8.09 -5.37
N VAL A 158 -3.08 -8.97 -5.90
CA VAL A 158 -1.78 -8.60 -6.46
C VAL A 158 -2.00 -7.77 -7.73
N ALA A 159 -1.32 -6.64 -7.84
CA ALA A 159 -1.27 -5.85 -9.06
C ALA A 159 -0.23 -6.46 -10.00
N LEU A 160 -0.63 -7.47 -10.79
CA LEU A 160 0.24 -8.24 -11.68
C LEU A 160 0.95 -7.38 -12.73
N GLU A 161 0.38 -6.22 -13.04
CA GLU A 161 0.97 -5.19 -13.90
C GLU A 161 2.21 -4.52 -13.26
N ASN A 162 2.32 -4.51 -11.93
CA ASN A 162 3.35 -3.79 -11.18
C ASN A 162 4.33 -4.73 -10.47
N ALA A 163 3.91 -5.94 -10.11
CA ALA A 163 4.72 -6.85 -9.33
C ALA A 163 4.39 -8.33 -9.57
N VAL A 164 5.39 -9.18 -9.36
CA VAL A 164 5.20 -10.61 -9.13
C VAL A 164 5.45 -10.87 -7.64
N VAL A 165 4.50 -11.53 -6.98
CA VAL A 165 4.59 -11.90 -5.57
C VAL A 165 4.55 -13.41 -5.45
N GLU A 166 5.55 -13.96 -4.77
CA GLU A 166 5.68 -15.40 -4.50
C GLU A 166 5.59 -15.64 -2.99
N GLN A 167 5.21 -16.86 -2.58
CA GLN A 167 5.30 -17.32 -1.19
C GLN A 167 6.34 -18.42 -1.08
N ILE A 168 7.43 -18.18 -0.35
CA ILE A 168 8.55 -19.11 -0.19
C ILE A 168 8.86 -19.26 1.30
N ASP A 169 8.74 -20.49 1.81
CA ASP A 169 8.90 -20.82 3.23
C ASP A 169 8.00 -19.99 4.16
N GLY A 170 6.77 -19.70 3.72
CA GLY A 170 5.79 -18.91 4.45
C GLY A 170 6.04 -17.39 4.44
N GLU A 171 7.05 -16.92 3.72
CA GLU A 171 7.36 -15.49 3.55
C GLU A 171 7.07 -15.03 2.13
N LEU A 172 6.60 -13.79 1.99
CA LEU A 172 6.40 -13.16 0.70
C LEU A 172 7.74 -12.74 0.10
N VAL A 173 7.94 -13.09 -1.16
CA VAL A 173 9.07 -12.73 -2.00
C VAL A 173 8.56 -11.86 -3.13
N LEU A 174 9.15 -10.67 -3.28
CA LEU A 174 8.70 -9.64 -4.21
C LEU A 174 9.65 -9.52 -5.39
N THR A 175 9.07 -9.41 -6.57
CA THR A 175 9.71 -8.85 -7.76
C THR A 175 8.92 -7.62 -8.18
N SER A 176 9.54 -6.43 -8.15
CA SER A 176 8.95 -5.21 -8.71
C SER A 176 9.19 -5.16 -10.21
N LEU A 177 8.16 -4.80 -10.97
CA LEU A 177 8.23 -4.62 -12.43
C LEU A 177 8.31 -3.14 -12.82
N THR A 178 8.12 -2.23 -11.86
CA THR A 178 8.06 -0.77 -12.08
C THR A 178 9.24 -0.01 -11.47
N ASP A 179 9.93 -0.60 -10.49
CA ASP A 179 11.06 0.04 -9.82
C ASP A 179 12.33 -0.04 -10.69
N THR A 180 12.44 0.88 -11.63
CA THR A 180 13.62 0.99 -12.53
C THR A 180 14.84 1.63 -11.86
N ALA A 181 14.66 2.27 -10.71
CA ALA A 181 15.75 2.93 -9.98
C ALA A 181 16.47 1.91 -9.08
N CYS A 182 15.72 1.06 -8.41
CA CYS A 182 16.20 -0.02 -7.57
C CYS A 182 15.44 -1.33 -7.88
N PRO A 183 15.75 -2.01 -9.00
CA PRO A 183 15.04 -3.23 -9.37
C PRO A 183 15.10 -4.29 -8.28
N VAL A 184 13.94 -4.59 -7.70
CA VAL A 184 13.76 -5.66 -6.72
C VAL A 184 13.39 -6.92 -7.49
N LEU A 185 14.28 -7.93 -7.51
CA LEU A 185 14.04 -9.22 -8.16
C LEU A 185 14.14 -10.33 -7.11
N ARG A 186 13.02 -11.03 -6.85
CA ARG A 186 12.88 -12.12 -5.87
C ARG A 186 13.51 -11.83 -4.50
N VAL A 187 13.17 -10.68 -3.92
CA VAL A 187 13.66 -10.26 -2.60
C VAL A 187 12.66 -10.64 -1.52
N ARG A 188 13.14 -11.26 -0.43
CA ARG A 188 12.35 -11.51 0.78
C ARG A 188 11.87 -10.19 1.39
N THR A 189 10.57 -10.10 1.66
CA THR A 189 9.94 -8.85 2.10
C THR A 189 9.91 -8.66 3.61
N GLY A 190 10.22 -9.70 4.39
CA GLY A 190 10.03 -9.69 5.84
C GLY A 190 8.57 -9.87 6.28
N TYR A 191 7.65 -10.20 5.37
CA TYR A 191 6.23 -10.44 5.69
C TYR A 191 5.82 -11.89 5.44
N ALA A 192 5.13 -12.49 6.40
CA ALA A 192 4.38 -13.72 6.21
C ALA A 192 2.98 -13.40 5.70
N ALA A 193 2.48 -14.22 4.78
CA ALA A 193 1.11 -14.21 4.33
C ALA A 193 0.81 -15.52 3.59
N THR A 194 -0.45 -15.78 3.30
CA THR A 194 -0.88 -16.87 2.40
C THR A 194 -1.28 -16.31 1.05
N MET A 195 -0.80 -16.95 -0.02
CA MET A 195 -1.25 -16.69 -1.39
C MET A 195 -2.50 -17.54 -1.67
N VAL A 196 -3.57 -16.88 -2.11
CA VAL A 196 -4.85 -17.51 -2.46
C VAL A 196 -5.10 -17.31 -3.94
N GLU A 197 -5.06 -18.43 -4.66
CA GLU A 197 -5.39 -18.47 -6.09
C GLU A 197 -6.89 -18.61 -6.33
N GLY A 198 -7.34 -18.18 -7.50
CA GLY A 198 -8.70 -18.38 -7.99
C GLY A 198 -9.60 -17.15 -7.89
N LEU A 199 -10.85 -17.33 -8.34
CA LEU A 199 -11.83 -16.25 -8.49
C LEU A 199 -12.22 -15.66 -7.13
N CYS A 200 -12.06 -14.35 -7.00
CA CYS A 200 -12.60 -13.57 -5.89
C CYS A 200 -14.09 -13.30 -6.11
N HIS A 201 -14.85 -13.13 -5.02
CA HIS A 201 -16.26 -12.77 -5.10
C HIS A 201 -16.52 -11.40 -5.73
N CYS A 202 -15.51 -10.53 -5.87
CA CYS A 202 -15.60 -9.29 -6.65
C CYS A 202 -15.53 -9.53 -8.17
N GLY A 203 -15.28 -10.78 -8.60
CA GLY A 203 -15.17 -11.18 -10.01
C GLY A 203 -13.75 -11.16 -10.58
N ARG A 204 -12.76 -10.68 -9.82
CA ARG A 204 -11.33 -10.68 -10.19
C ARG A 204 -10.72 -12.08 -10.06
N ALA A 205 -9.85 -12.45 -11.00
CA ALA A 205 -9.16 -13.74 -11.03
C ALA A 205 -7.70 -13.66 -10.56
N GLU A 206 -7.21 -12.44 -10.27
CA GLU A 206 -5.88 -12.19 -9.74
C GLU A 206 -5.72 -12.82 -8.34
N SER A 207 -4.56 -13.43 -8.10
CA SER A 207 -4.18 -14.01 -6.82
C SER A 207 -4.26 -12.98 -5.69
N ARG A 208 -4.56 -13.45 -4.48
CA ARG A 208 -4.75 -12.59 -3.30
C ARG A 208 -3.79 -12.95 -2.19
N ILE A 209 -3.34 -11.92 -1.47
CA ILE A 209 -2.55 -12.03 -0.25
C ILE A 209 -3.50 -11.95 0.95
N ARG A 210 -3.43 -12.92 1.86
CA ARG A 210 -4.21 -12.95 3.11
C ARG A 210 -3.34 -13.14 4.34
N GLY A 211 -3.78 -12.58 5.47
CA GLY A 211 -3.12 -12.77 6.77
C GLY A 211 -1.71 -12.18 6.81
N LEU A 212 -1.54 -11.01 6.19
CA LEU A 212 -0.26 -10.33 6.10
C LEU A 212 0.23 -9.92 7.51
N ALA A 213 1.43 -10.38 7.88
CA ALA A 213 2.03 -10.12 9.18
C ALA A 213 3.54 -9.95 9.05
N ARG A 214 4.11 -8.97 9.75
CA ARG A 214 5.56 -8.75 9.77
C ARG A 214 6.25 -9.83 10.59
N LEU A 215 7.36 -10.35 10.09
CA LEU A 215 8.14 -11.40 10.74
C LEU A 215 9.14 -10.80 11.75
N GLU A 216 9.06 -11.25 13.00
CA GLU A 216 9.86 -10.74 14.13
C GLU A 216 11.39 -10.88 13.95
N ARG A 217 11.82 -11.86 13.15
CA ARG A 217 13.25 -12.06 12.84
C ARG A 217 13.91 -10.85 12.16
N HIS A 218 13.11 -9.96 11.55
CA HIS A 218 13.58 -8.72 10.92
C HIS A 218 13.40 -7.48 11.80
N THR A 219 12.57 -7.52 12.85
CA THR A 219 12.45 -6.39 13.81
C THR A 219 13.68 -6.25 14.71
N ALA A 220 14.34 -7.37 15.05
CA ALA A 220 15.53 -7.36 15.91
C ALA A 220 16.77 -6.72 15.25
N ALA A 221 16.92 -6.84 13.93
CA ALA A 221 18.04 -6.27 13.18
C ALA A 221 17.99 -4.73 13.10
N LEU A 222 16.79 -4.13 13.12
CA LEU A 222 16.58 -2.68 13.15
C LEU A 222 17.01 -2.02 14.47
N SER A 223 16.88 -2.74 15.59
CA SER A 223 17.31 -2.29 16.92
C SER A 223 18.81 -2.46 17.18
N ALA A 224 19.52 -3.28 16.39
CA ALA A 224 20.94 -3.55 16.59
C ALA A 224 21.88 -2.61 15.79
N GLY A 225 21.35 -1.84 14.84
CA GLY A 225 22.10 -0.86 14.03
C GLY A 225 22.02 0.60 14.52
N ALA A 226 21.50 0.83 15.73
CA ALA A 226 21.27 2.15 16.32
C ALA A 226 22.17 2.44 17.55
N ASN A 227 23.28 1.72 17.72
CA ASN A 227 24.32 1.97 18.72
C ASN A 227 25.65 2.32 18.08
#